data_AF-A0A529PEU8-F1
#
_entry.id   AF-A0A529PEU8-F1
#
_cell.length_a   1.000
_cell.length_b   1.000
_cell.length_c   1.000
_cell.angle_alpha   90.00
_cell.angle_beta   90.00
_cell.angle_gamma   90.00
#
_symmetry.space_group_name_H-M   'P 1'
#
loop_
_entity.id
_entity.type
_entity.pdbx_description
1 polymer ?
#
loop_
_entity_poly.entity_id
_entity_poly.type
_entity_poly.pdbx_seq_one_letter_code
_entity_poly.pdbx_strand_id
1 'polypeptide(L)'
;HEITIGDLLSLKGVSWAWYSGAWQAALDGKNATPVPNFQFHHQPFNYFAAYAPGTAARAEHLKDGGLDGVEFIKAIDDGKLPSVSFYKPQGNLNEHGGYADVTSGDKHLADIVSHLEKSPQWPHMLVVVTYDENGGFWDHVAPPRADRWGPGNRIPAFIISPYAKLGTVDHTQYDTTSILRFITARYDLPVLPGIVARDKALRNNEQPPMGDLSAALDLTK
;
A
#
# COMPACT_ATOMS: atom_id res chain seq x y z
N HIS A 1 13.23 2.95 -18.33
CA HIS A 1 12.53 2.21 -17.26
C HIS A 1 11.06 2.63 -17.32
N GLU A 2 10.12 1.75 -16.96
CA GLU A 2 8.74 2.18 -16.78
C GLU A 2 8.67 3.08 -15.54
N ILE A 3 7.97 4.21 -15.67
CA ILE A 3 7.86 5.19 -14.59
C ILE A 3 6.94 4.67 -13.49
N THR A 4 7.39 4.77 -12.24
CA THR A 4 6.65 4.38 -11.05
C THR A 4 6.00 5.57 -10.38
N ILE A 5 5.10 5.32 -9.43
CA ILE A 5 4.57 6.39 -8.57
C ILE A 5 5.67 7.06 -7.75
N GLY A 6 6.69 6.28 -7.33
CA GLY A 6 7.85 6.78 -6.61
C GLY A 6 8.66 7.79 -7.44
N ASP A 7 8.87 7.49 -8.72
CA ASP A 7 9.58 8.40 -9.63
C ASP A 7 8.81 9.72 -9.80
N LEU A 8 7.49 9.66 -9.95
CA LEU A 8 6.64 10.85 -10.05
C LEU A 8 6.64 11.69 -8.77
N LEU A 9 6.59 11.05 -7.61
CA LEU A 9 6.65 11.73 -6.31
C LEU A 9 8.01 12.41 -6.14
N SER A 10 9.11 11.72 -6.41
CA SER A 10 10.47 12.29 -6.35
C SER A 10 10.64 13.46 -7.32
N LEU A 11 10.14 13.35 -8.56
CA LEU A 11 10.18 14.45 -9.54
C LEU A 11 9.38 15.68 -9.10
N LYS A 12 8.26 15.48 -8.38
CA LYS A 12 7.44 16.57 -7.80
C LYS A 12 8.01 17.11 -6.48
N GLY A 13 9.06 16.49 -5.93
CA GLY A 13 9.62 16.84 -4.62
C GLY A 13 8.72 16.46 -3.44
N VAL A 14 7.84 15.48 -3.62
CA VAL A 14 6.98 14.94 -2.56
C VAL A 14 7.72 13.81 -1.84
N SER A 15 7.87 13.92 -0.53
CA SER A 15 8.57 12.91 0.25
C SER A 15 7.77 11.60 0.29
N TRP A 16 8.45 10.48 0.07
CA TRP A 16 7.82 9.17 0.12
C TRP A 16 8.79 8.08 0.57
N ALA A 17 8.23 6.99 1.09
CA ALA A 17 9.00 5.78 1.38
C ALA A 17 8.15 4.51 1.31
N TRP A 18 8.81 3.39 1.03
CA TRP A 18 8.29 2.04 1.25
C TRP A 18 9.03 1.39 2.42
N TYR A 19 8.29 1.08 3.48
CA TYR A 19 8.77 0.36 4.65
C TYR A 19 8.45 -1.13 4.51
N SER A 20 9.47 -1.97 4.53
CA SER A 20 9.28 -3.42 4.61
C SER A 20 9.68 -3.93 6.00
N GLY A 21 8.77 -4.61 6.69
CA GLY A 21 9.06 -5.22 7.99
C GLY A 21 10.21 -6.21 7.90
N ALA A 22 11.11 -6.17 8.87
CA ALA A 22 12.29 -7.03 9.00
C ALA A 22 13.22 -7.06 7.76
N TRP A 23 13.27 -5.99 6.98
CA TRP A 23 14.08 -5.92 5.78
C TRP A 23 15.58 -5.96 6.09
N GLN A 24 16.03 -5.26 7.14
CA GLN A 24 17.44 -5.28 7.52
C GLN A 24 17.88 -6.68 7.96
N ALA A 25 17.01 -7.42 8.67
CA ALA A 25 17.29 -8.82 9.01
C ALA A 25 17.48 -9.68 7.74
N ALA A 26 16.70 -9.45 6.68
CA ALA A 26 16.88 -10.14 5.41
C ALA A 26 18.20 -9.75 4.72
N LEU A 27 18.57 -8.47 4.72
CA LEU A 27 19.83 -7.98 4.16
C LEU A 27 21.05 -8.53 4.91
N ASP A 28 20.94 -8.71 6.22
CA ASP A 28 21.97 -9.31 7.09
C ASP A 28 22.10 -10.84 6.92
N GLY A 29 21.29 -11.47 6.05
CA GLY A 29 21.27 -12.94 5.91
C GLY A 29 20.60 -13.67 7.08
N LYS A 30 19.79 -12.96 7.89
CA LYS A 30 19.07 -13.49 9.06
C LYS A 30 17.59 -13.75 8.77
N ASN A 31 17.19 -13.79 7.51
CA ASN A 31 15.83 -14.21 7.17
C ASN A 31 15.65 -15.70 7.48
N ALA A 32 14.62 -16.03 8.26
CA ALA A 32 14.33 -17.39 8.68
C ALA A 32 12.83 -17.64 8.71
N THR A 33 12.45 -18.92 8.64
CA THR A 33 11.07 -19.38 8.77
C THR A 33 10.93 -20.07 10.14
N PRO A 34 9.92 -19.73 10.97
CA PRO A 34 8.77 -18.87 10.63
C PRO A 34 8.99 -17.37 10.80
N VAL A 35 10.03 -16.92 11.49
CA VAL A 35 10.25 -15.49 11.81
C VAL A 35 11.66 -15.07 11.39
N PRO A 36 11.81 -13.92 10.68
CA PRO A 36 10.76 -12.99 10.26
C PRO A 36 10.05 -13.36 8.95
N ASN A 37 10.53 -14.39 8.24
CA ASN A 37 10.02 -14.87 6.96
C ASN A 37 9.76 -13.74 5.95
N PHE A 38 10.74 -12.85 5.75
CA PHE A 38 10.69 -11.77 4.79
C PHE A 38 10.37 -12.27 3.38
N GLN A 39 9.36 -11.68 2.76
CA GLN A 39 8.90 -12.03 1.42
C GLN A 39 9.51 -11.09 0.37
N PHE A 40 10.60 -11.52 -0.28
CA PHE A 40 11.35 -10.68 -1.22
C PHE A 40 10.51 -10.13 -2.37
N HIS A 41 9.56 -10.93 -2.87
CA HIS A 41 8.68 -10.55 -3.98
C HIS A 41 7.59 -9.54 -3.59
N HIS A 42 7.41 -9.27 -2.29
CA HIS A 42 6.52 -8.21 -1.78
C HIS A 42 7.19 -6.85 -1.63
N GLN A 43 8.43 -6.70 -2.10
CA GLN A 43 9.06 -5.39 -2.24
C GLN A 43 8.99 -4.98 -3.73
N PRO A 44 8.00 -4.16 -4.14
CA PRO A 44 7.70 -3.93 -5.56
C PRO A 44 8.75 -3.07 -6.27
N PHE A 45 9.46 -2.20 -5.54
CA PHE A 45 10.47 -1.31 -6.12
C PHE A 45 11.76 -2.05 -6.50
N ASN A 46 12.05 -3.20 -5.90
CA ASN A 46 13.18 -4.05 -6.28
C ASN A 46 13.15 -4.52 -7.74
N TYR A 47 11.99 -4.45 -8.40
CA TYR A 47 11.83 -4.82 -9.81
C TYR A 47 12.25 -3.70 -10.79
N PHE A 48 12.62 -2.52 -10.30
CA PHE A 48 12.98 -1.36 -11.11
C PHE A 48 14.44 -0.98 -10.91
N ALA A 49 15.18 -0.83 -12.01
CA ALA A 49 16.62 -0.53 -11.99
C ALA A 49 16.98 0.75 -11.21
N ALA A 50 16.06 1.73 -11.13
CA ALA A 50 16.24 2.94 -10.34
C ALA A 50 16.46 2.66 -8.84
N TYR A 51 15.93 1.55 -8.33
CA TYR A 51 16.00 1.15 -6.91
C TYR A 51 16.89 -0.08 -6.69
N ALA A 52 17.76 -0.39 -7.65
CA ALA A 52 18.75 -1.46 -7.53
C ALA A 52 19.70 -1.23 -6.34
N PRO A 53 20.32 -2.29 -5.78
CA PRO A 53 21.32 -2.15 -4.73
C PRO A 53 22.41 -1.12 -5.08
N GLY A 54 22.70 -0.21 -4.14
CA GLY A 54 23.71 0.85 -4.30
C GLY A 54 23.21 2.15 -4.93
N THR A 55 21.95 2.24 -5.40
CA THR A 55 21.42 3.51 -5.91
C THR A 55 21.00 4.45 -4.78
N ALA A 56 21.09 5.76 -5.04
CA ALA A 56 20.64 6.79 -4.10
C ALA A 56 19.13 6.68 -3.83
N ALA A 57 18.31 6.47 -4.87
CA ALA A 57 16.85 6.33 -4.73
C ALA A 57 16.46 5.15 -3.84
N ARG A 58 17.21 4.03 -3.90
CA ARG A 58 17.00 2.90 -2.97
C ARG A 58 17.27 3.32 -1.53
N ALA A 59 18.43 3.92 -1.26
CA ALA A 59 18.82 4.32 0.09
C ALA A 59 17.86 5.38 0.68
N GLU A 60 17.36 6.25 -0.17
CA GLU A 60 16.43 7.32 0.22
C GLU A 60 15.03 6.80 0.51
N HIS A 61 14.46 5.93 -0.33
CA HIS A 61 13.03 5.63 -0.30
C HIS A 61 12.68 4.23 0.19
N LEU A 62 13.58 3.25 0.09
CA LEU A 62 13.30 1.91 0.61
C LEU A 62 13.85 1.84 2.02
N LYS A 63 12.99 1.54 2.99
CA LYS A 63 13.28 1.60 4.42
C LYS A 63 12.98 0.27 5.09
N ASP A 64 13.76 -0.02 6.13
CA ASP A 64 13.45 -1.11 7.05
C ASP A 64 12.32 -0.66 7.97
N GLY A 65 11.27 -1.48 8.06
CA GLY A 65 10.22 -1.34 9.05
C GLY A 65 10.61 -1.91 10.41
N GLY A 66 11.72 -2.65 10.49
CA GLY A 66 12.18 -3.32 11.70
C GLY A 66 11.44 -4.64 11.96
N LEU A 67 11.99 -5.47 12.85
CA LEU A 67 11.28 -6.65 13.37
C LEU A 67 10.02 -6.19 14.10
N ASP A 68 8.90 -6.84 13.83
CA ASP A 68 7.58 -6.50 14.36
C ASP A 68 7.16 -5.04 14.10
N GLY A 69 7.73 -4.41 13.06
CA GLY A 69 7.40 -3.03 12.66
C GLY A 69 7.99 -1.92 13.54
N VAL A 70 8.91 -2.23 14.45
CA VAL A 70 9.41 -1.26 15.47
C VAL A 70 9.98 0.04 14.89
N GLU A 71 10.68 0.00 13.74
CA GLU A 71 11.23 1.21 13.12
C GLU A 71 10.14 2.03 12.42
N PHE A 72 9.13 1.36 11.86
CA PHE A 72 7.97 2.04 11.28
C PHE A 72 7.11 2.70 12.37
N ILE A 73 6.85 1.99 13.47
CA ILE A 73 6.16 2.54 14.66
C ILE A 73 6.93 3.74 15.21
N LYS A 74 8.25 3.63 15.32
CA LYS A 74 9.07 4.76 15.74
C LYS A 74 8.92 5.99 14.82
N ALA A 75 8.89 5.79 13.50
CA ALA A 75 8.69 6.88 12.55
C ALA A 75 7.30 7.52 12.69
N ILE A 76 6.27 6.72 13.01
CA ILE A 76 4.92 7.19 13.32
C ILE A 76 4.93 8.06 14.58
N ASP A 77 5.47 7.54 15.67
CA ASP A 77 5.46 8.20 16.99
C ASP A 77 6.27 9.50 16.99
N ASP A 78 7.39 9.52 16.27
CA ASP A 78 8.22 10.71 16.11
C ASP A 78 7.58 11.75 15.17
N GLY A 79 6.46 11.44 14.50
CA GLY A 79 5.83 12.32 13.51
C GLY A 79 6.69 12.56 12.27
N LYS A 80 7.44 11.54 11.84
CA LYS A 80 8.44 11.60 10.76
C LYS A 80 8.05 10.82 9.52
N LEU A 81 6.79 10.39 9.39
CA LEU A 81 6.35 9.73 8.17
C LEU A 81 6.44 10.71 6.98
N PRO A 82 6.98 10.26 5.84
CA PRO A 82 6.86 11.00 4.57
C PRO A 82 5.41 11.26 4.17
N SER A 83 5.21 12.21 3.27
CA SER A 83 3.89 12.57 2.72
C SER A 83 3.15 11.40 2.06
N VAL A 84 3.89 10.41 1.54
CA VAL A 84 3.35 9.12 1.09
C VAL A 84 4.18 7.98 1.70
N SER A 85 3.56 7.16 2.55
CA SER A 85 4.22 6.02 3.18
C SER A 85 3.48 4.72 2.82
N PHE A 86 4.22 3.74 2.32
CA PHE A 86 3.74 2.38 2.13
C PHE A 86 4.37 1.49 3.21
N TYR A 87 3.61 0.56 3.76
CA TYR A 87 4.11 -0.41 4.74
C TYR A 87 3.65 -1.82 4.37
N LYS A 88 4.58 -2.77 4.37
CA LYS A 88 4.28 -4.21 4.28
C LYS A 88 4.87 -4.90 5.53
N PRO A 89 4.04 -5.56 6.35
CA PRO A 89 4.52 -6.31 7.52
C PRO A 89 5.49 -7.43 7.12
N GLN A 90 6.30 -7.87 8.09
CA GLN A 90 7.10 -9.08 7.95
C GLN A 90 6.20 -10.31 7.74
N GLY A 91 6.78 -11.43 7.29
CA GLY A 91 6.02 -12.59 6.80
C GLY A 91 5.00 -13.13 7.79
N ASN A 92 5.40 -13.40 9.03
CA ASN A 92 4.48 -13.99 10.02
C ASN A 92 3.36 -13.03 10.50
N LEU A 93 3.35 -11.76 10.06
CA LEU A 93 2.37 -10.74 10.45
C LEU A 93 1.54 -10.22 9.27
N ASN A 94 1.63 -10.87 8.10
CA ASN A 94 0.98 -10.40 6.88
C ASN A 94 -0.32 -11.13 6.50
N GLU A 95 -0.83 -11.98 7.41
CA GLU A 95 -2.07 -12.77 7.28
C GLU A 95 -2.10 -13.83 6.17
N HIS A 96 -1.01 -13.99 5.43
CA HIS A 96 -0.97 -14.94 4.32
C HIS A 96 -1.12 -16.39 4.82
N GLY A 97 -2.10 -17.10 4.24
CA GLY A 97 -2.36 -18.49 4.56
C GLY A 97 -1.14 -19.39 4.34
N GLY A 98 -0.94 -20.35 5.25
CA GLY A 98 0.12 -21.35 5.18
C GLY A 98 1.36 -21.02 6.01
N TYR A 99 1.69 -19.75 6.25
CA TYR A 99 2.83 -19.37 7.11
C TYR A 99 2.54 -18.23 8.08
N ALA A 100 1.40 -17.54 7.95
CA ALA A 100 0.89 -16.56 8.89
C ALA A 100 -0.56 -16.88 9.25
N ASP A 101 -1.14 -16.07 10.15
CA ASP A 101 -2.50 -16.21 10.61
C ASP A 101 -3.17 -14.83 10.80
N VAL A 102 -4.50 -14.83 10.74
CA VAL A 102 -5.32 -13.61 10.86
C VAL A 102 -5.17 -12.97 12.24
N THR A 103 -5.03 -13.75 13.31
CA THR A 103 -5.02 -13.19 14.68
C THR A 103 -3.75 -12.38 14.93
N SER A 104 -2.61 -12.88 14.48
CA SER A 104 -1.32 -12.20 14.62
C SER A 104 -1.25 -10.96 13.73
N GLY A 105 -1.74 -11.05 12.48
CA GLY A 105 -1.82 -9.92 11.56
C GLY A 105 -2.76 -8.82 12.01
N ASP A 106 -3.98 -9.16 12.44
CA ASP A 106 -4.96 -8.20 12.96
C ASP A 106 -4.44 -7.46 14.20
N LYS A 107 -3.76 -8.16 15.11
CA LYS A 107 -3.13 -7.52 16.28
C LYS A 107 -2.05 -6.54 15.86
N HIS A 108 -1.20 -6.93 14.91
CA HIS A 108 -0.17 -6.04 14.36
C HIS A 108 -0.79 -4.80 13.69
N LEU A 109 -1.80 -5.01 12.86
CA LEU A 109 -2.53 -3.93 12.20
C LEU A 109 -3.17 -2.97 13.23
N ALA A 110 -3.86 -3.50 14.23
CA ALA A 110 -4.50 -2.71 15.28
C ALA A 110 -3.47 -1.87 16.07
N ASP A 111 -2.30 -2.43 16.35
CA ASP A 111 -1.22 -1.71 17.02
C ASP A 111 -0.70 -0.55 16.16
N ILE A 112 -0.37 -0.80 14.89
CA ILE A 112 0.04 0.23 13.93
C ILE A 112 -1.01 1.36 13.83
N VAL A 113 -2.30 1.01 13.67
CA VAL A 113 -3.37 2.01 13.58
C VAL A 113 -3.47 2.81 14.88
N SER A 114 -3.34 2.18 16.05
CA SER A 114 -3.36 2.89 17.34
C SER A 114 -2.22 3.90 17.48
N HIS A 115 -1.03 3.57 16.98
CA HIS A 115 0.10 4.50 16.91
C HIS A 115 -0.17 5.65 15.92
N LEU A 116 -0.69 5.34 14.73
CA LEU A 116 -1.04 6.36 13.72
C LEU A 116 -2.06 7.36 14.26
N GLU A 117 -3.11 6.91 14.95
CA GLU A 117 -4.15 7.75 15.56
C GLU A 117 -3.61 8.68 16.67
N LYS A 118 -2.53 8.29 17.34
CA LYS A 118 -1.88 9.09 18.39
C LYS A 118 -0.75 9.98 17.84
N SER A 119 -0.36 9.79 16.59
CA SER A 119 0.78 10.48 15.99
C SER A 119 0.52 11.99 15.81
N PRO A 120 1.57 12.83 15.83
CA PRO A 120 1.44 14.26 15.52
C PRO A 120 0.85 14.56 14.14
N GLN A 121 0.91 13.60 13.21
CA GLN A 121 0.46 13.75 11.82
C GLN A 121 -0.99 13.31 11.61
N TRP A 122 -1.62 12.64 12.59
CA TRP A 122 -2.99 12.11 12.50
C TRP A 122 -4.03 13.11 11.98
N PRO A 123 -4.06 14.40 12.41
CA PRO A 123 -5.09 15.34 11.96
C PRO A 123 -5.16 15.54 10.44
N HIS A 124 -4.11 15.18 9.70
CA HIS A 124 -4.00 15.31 8.26
C HIS A 124 -3.70 13.98 7.55
N MET A 125 -4.12 12.86 8.14
CA MET A 125 -3.76 11.53 7.67
C MET A 125 -4.92 10.79 7.00
N LEU A 126 -4.61 10.06 5.93
CA LEU A 126 -5.44 9.01 5.35
C LEU A 126 -4.67 7.69 5.45
N VAL A 127 -5.25 6.70 6.10
CA VAL A 127 -4.73 5.34 6.16
C VAL A 127 -5.63 4.43 5.30
N VAL A 128 -5.00 3.75 4.35
CA VAL A 128 -5.65 2.74 3.51
C VAL A 128 -5.08 1.38 3.90
N VAL A 129 -5.93 0.51 4.43
CA VAL A 129 -5.58 -0.88 4.73
C VAL A 129 -6.20 -1.75 3.66
N THR A 130 -5.40 -2.55 2.96
CA THR A 130 -5.88 -3.46 1.93
C THR A 130 -4.91 -4.62 1.74
N TYR A 131 -5.29 -5.56 0.88
CA TYR A 131 -4.57 -6.79 0.61
C TYR A 131 -3.99 -6.76 -0.81
N ASP A 132 -2.91 -7.49 -1.05
CA ASP A 132 -2.33 -7.58 -2.39
C ASP A 132 -3.08 -8.55 -3.30
N GLU A 133 -3.69 -9.58 -2.70
CA GLU A 133 -4.42 -10.65 -3.39
C GLU A 133 -5.48 -11.31 -2.47
N ASN A 134 -6.20 -12.33 -2.97
CA ASN A 134 -7.38 -12.91 -2.29
C ASN A 134 -7.11 -14.25 -1.57
N GLY A 135 -5.86 -14.68 -1.42
CA GLY A 135 -5.41 -15.95 -0.88
C GLY A 135 -5.84 -17.19 -1.65
N GLY A 136 -6.44 -17.03 -2.83
CA GLY A 136 -7.17 -18.10 -3.53
C GLY A 136 -8.50 -18.50 -2.87
N PHE A 137 -8.98 -17.73 -1.89
CA PHE A 137 -10.27 -17.96 -1.25
C PHE A 137 -11.43 -17.57 -2.19
N TRP A 138 -12.57 -18.24 -2.03
CA TRP A 138 -13.75 -17.99 -2.84
C TRP A 138 -14.39 -16.63 -2.52
N ASP A 139 -14.71 -15.86 -3.55
CA ASP A 139 -15.62 -14.71 -3.49
C ASP A 139 -16.70 -14.90 -4.56
N HIS A 140 -17.93 -14.48 -4.25
CA HIS A 140 -19.08 -14.64 -5.13
C HIS A 140 -19.13 -13.63 -6.28
N VAL A 141 -18.40 -12.53 -6.17
CA VAL A 141 -18.36 -11.46 -7.16
C VAL A 141 -17.38 -11.84 -8.25
N ALA A 142 -17.89 -12.01 -9.48
CA ALA A 142 -17.04 -12.24 -10.64
C ALA A 142 -16.09 -11.04 -10.85
N PRO A 143 -14.78 -11.26 -11.08
CA PRO A 143 -13.84 -10.19 -11.39
C PRO A 143 -14.28 -9.35 -12.60
N PRO A 144 -14.20 -8.01 -12.53
CA PRO A 144 -14.43 -7.14 -13.66
C PRO A 144 -13.51 -7.46 -14.84
N ARG A 145 -14.05 -7.45 -16.06
CA ARG A 145 -13.24 -7.69 -17.26
C ARG A 145 -12.55 -6.41 -17.70
N ALA A 146 -11.21 -6.38 -17.67
CA ALA A 146 -10.46 -5.28 -18.27
C ALA A 146 -9.19 -5.78 -18.96
N ASP A 147 -8.00 -5.49 -18.42
CA ASP A 147 -6.74 -5.93 -19.01
C ASP A 147 -6.33 -7.30 -18.47
N ARG A 148 -5.24 -7.85 -19.00
CA ARG A 148 -4.69 -9.15 -18.57
C ARG A 148 -4.38 -9.21 -17.07
N TRP A 149 -4.15 -8.06 -16.42
CA TRP A 149 -3.69 -7.95 -15.04
C TRP A 149 -4.83 -7.64 -14.06
N GLY A 150 -6.05 -7.46 -14.53
CA GLY A 150 -7.23 -7.29 -13.69
C GLY A 150 -8.18 -6.20 -14.16
N PRO A 151 -9.08 -5.73 -13.27
CA PRO A 151 -9.17 -6.07 -11.84
C PRO A 151 -9.35 -7.56 -11.55
N GLY A 152 -8.76 -8.03 -10.45
CA GLY A 152 -8.84 -9.42 -10.01
C GLY A 152 -10.04 -9.71 -9.09
N ASN A 153 -9.93 -10.77 -8.31
CA ASN A 153 -10.90 -11.08 -7.25
C ASN A 153 -10.99 -9.91 -6.25
N ARG A 154 -12.15 -9.75 -5.64
CA ARG A 154 -12.37 -8.74 -4.62
C ARG A 154 -11.52 -9.02 -3.38
N ILE A 155 -11.00 -7.94 -2.81
CA ILE A 155 -10.21 -7.93 -1.58
C ILE A 155 -10.82 -6.93 -0.59
N PRO A 156 -10.61 -7.10 0.73
CA PRO A 156 -11.00 -6.08 1.70
C PRO A 156 -10.22 -4.77 1.52
N ALA A 157 -10.87 -3.66 1.82
CA ALA A 157 -10.22 -2.36 1.94
C ALA A 157 -10.90 -1.55 3.05
N PHE A 158 -10.09 -0.95 3.92
CA PHE A 158 -10.55 -0.06 4.99
C PHE A 158 -9.95 1.33 4.79
N ILE A 159 -10.79 2.35 5.00
CA ILE A 159 -10.42 3.76 4.98
C ILE A 159 -10.51 4.28 6.41
N ILE A 160 -9.37 4.67 6.97
CA ILE A 160 -9.23 5.13 8.35
C ILE A 160 -8.63 6.53 8.32
N SER A 161 -9.38 7.54 8.78
CA SER A 161 -8.98 8.95 8.70
C SER A 161 -9.91 9.85 9.53
N PRO A 162 -9.45 11.00 10.04
CA PRO A 162 -10.35 12.07 10.53
C PRO A 162 -11.37 12.53 9.47
N TYR A 163 -11.03 12.39 8.19
CA TYR A 163 -11.86 12.75 7.05
C TYR A 163 -12.72 11.58 6.55
N ALA A 164 -12.62 10.38 7.11
CA ALA A 164 -13.43 9.26 6.65
C ALA A 164 -14.93 9.47 6.96
N LYS A 165 -15.81 9.03 6.06
CA LYS A 165 -17.24 8.91 6.34
C LYS A 165 -17.46 7.78 7.36
N LEU A 166 -17.89 8.14 8.57
CA LEU A 166 -18.05 7.19 9.67
C LEU A 166 -19.20 6.21 9.40
N GLY A 167 -19.02 4.94 9.79
CA GLY A 167 -20.06 3.91 9.71
C GLY A 167 -20.58 3.63 8.31
N THR A 168 -19.78 3.92 7.28
CA THR A 168 -20.19 3.87 5.87
C THR A 168 -19.51 2.72 5.14
N VAL A 169 -20.27 2.01 4.31
CA VAL A 169 -19.74 1.10 3.28
C VAL A 169 -19.81 1.84 1.95
N ASP A 170 -18.65 2.14 1.38
CA ASP A 170 -18.57 2.73 0.05
C ASP A 170 -18.67 1.63 -1.01
N HIS A 171 -19.63 1.76 -1.93
CA HIS A 171 -19.89 0.81 -3.01
C HIS A 171 -19.29 1.25 -4.35
N THR A 172 -18.52 2.35 -4.37
CA THR A 172 -17.75 2.76 -5.54
C THR A 172 -16.81 1.63 -5.95
N GLN A 173 -16.69 1.40 -7.27
CA GLN A 173 -15.79 0.37 -7.78
C GLN A 173 -14.34 0.83 -7.67
N TYR A 174 -13.52 0.00 -7.03
CA TYR A 174 -12.09 0.23 -6.85
C TYR A 174 -11.28 -0.99 -7.26
N ASP A 175 -10.05 -0.76 -7.66
CA ASP A 175 -8.97 -1.74 -7.70
C ASP A 175 -7.71 -1.21 -6.98
N THR A 176 -6.64 -1.99 -6.93
CA THR A 176 -5.37 -1.58 -6.27
C THR A 176 -4.75 -0.32 -6.89
N THR A 177 -5.09 0.02 -8.14
CA THR A 177 -4.63 1.26 -8.78
C THR A 177 -5.36 2.50 -8.27
N SER A 178 -6.49 2.34 -7.56
CA SER A 178 -7.22 3.46 -6.92
C SER A 178 -6.37 4.22 -5.90
N ILE A 179 -5.45 3.53 -5.21
CA ILE A 179 -4.47 4.16 -4.32
C ILE A 179 -3.55 5.09 -5.13
N LEU A 180 -3.09 4.62 -6.29
CA LEU A 180 -2.24 5.41 -7.18
C LEU A 180 -3.02 6.59 -7.80
N ARG A 181 -4.31 6.40 -8.13
CA ARG A 181 -5.21 7.48 -8.58
C ARG A 181 -5.34 8.56 -7.50
N PHE A 182 -5.58 8.17 -6.25
CA PHE A 182 -5.67 9.11 -5.13
C PHE A 182 -4.38 9.93 -4.98
N ILE A 183 -3.22 9.27 -4.94
CA ILE A 183 -1.91 9.93 -4.82
C ILE A 183 -1.67 10.88 -6.01
N THR A 184 -1.99 10.41 -7.23
CA THR A 184 -1.85 11.20 -8.46
C THR A 184 -2.67 12.47 -8.40
N ALA A 185 -3.95 12.38 -8.00
CA ALA A 185 -4.84 13.53 -7.85
C ALA A 185 -4.37 14.47 -6.71
N ARG A 186 -4.00 13.91 -5.55
CA ARG A 186 -3.62 14.67 -4.36
C ARG A 186 -2.40 15.57 -4.58
N TYR A 187 -1.44 15.11 -5.39
CA TYR A 187 -0.18 15.79 -5.65
C TYR A 187 -0.04 16.33 -7.07
N ASP A 188 -1.13 16.33 -7.86
CA ASP A 188 -1.15 16.84 -9.24
C ASP A 188 -0.01 16.22 -10.06
N LEU A 189 0.02 14.88 -10.08
CA LEU A 189 1.00 14.10 -10.83
C LEU A 189 0.43 13.71 -12.22
N PRO A 190 1.30 13.48 -13.22
CA PRO A 190 0.90 12.81 -14.45
C PRO A 190 0.29 11.43 -14.18
N VAL A 191 -0.75 11.06 -14.94
CA VAL A 191 -1.37 9.73 -14.82
C VAL A 191 -0.42 8.64 -15.30
N LEU A 192 -0.21 7.60 -14.49
CA LEU A 192 0.66 6.48 -14.83
C LEU A 192 0.17 5.72 -16.07
N PRO A 193 1.07 5.27 -16.97
CA PRO A 193 0.69 4.51 -18.16
C PRO A 193 -0.17 3.26 -17.87
N GLY A 194 0.10 2.56 -16.77
CA GLY A 194 -0.69 1.40 -16.33
C GLY A 194 -2.14 1.75 -16.01
N ILE A 195 -2.39 2.92 -15.41
CA ILE A 195 -3.73 3.43 -15.12
C ILE A 195 -4.47 3.75 -16.42
N VAL A 196 -3.78 4.38 -17.39
CA VAL A 196 -4.35 4.68 -18.71
C VAL A 196 -4.72 3.40 -19.46
N ALA A 197 -3.85 2.38 -19.41
CA ALA A 197 -4.12 1.09 -20.02
C ALA A 197 -5.33 0.39 -19.38
N ARG A 198 -5.40 0.38 -18.04
CA ARG A 198 -6.54 -0.14 -17.25
C ARG A 198 -7.85 0.54 -17.63
N ASP A 199 -7.87 1.87 -17.70
CA ASP A 199 -9.08 2.64 -18.05
C ASP A 199 -9.53 2.41 -19.49
N LYS A 200 -8.59 2.23 -20.42
CA LYS A 200 -8.93 1.86 -21.80
C LYS A 200 -9.53 0.46 -21.83
N ALA A 201 -8.98 -0.49 -21.10
CA ALA A 201 -9.44 -1.87 -21.09
C ALA A 201 -10.82 -2.03 -20.41
N LEU A 202 -11.08 -1.31 -19.31
CA LEU A 202 -12.40 -1.24 -18.68
C LEU A 202 -13.46 -0.71 -19.66
N ARG A 203 -13.17 0.43 -20.32
CA ARG A 203 -14.08 1.01 -21.33
C ARG A 203 -14.35 0.08 -22.50
N ASN A 204 -13.32 -0.60 -23.02
CA ASN A 204 -13.47 -1.56 -24.11
C ASN A 204 -14.34 -2.78 -23.74
N ASN A 205 -14.48 -3.08 -22.44
CA ASN A 205 -15.31 -4.16 -21.91
C ASN A 205 -16.59 -3.64 -21.23
N GLU A 206 -16.98 -2.38 -21.51
CA GLU A 206 -18.19 -1.74 -21.00
C GLU A 206 -18.29 -1.75 -19.46
N GLN A 207 -17.14 -1.73 -18.78
CA GLN A 207 -17.08 -1.64 -17.32
C GLN A 207 -17.11 -0.18 -16.85
N PRO A 208 -17.62 0.08 -15.63
CA PRO A 208 -17.51 1.41 -15.01
C PRO A 208 -16.05 1.80 -14.78
N PRO A 209 -15.74 3.12 -14.70
CA PRO A 209 -14.42 3.57 -14.30
C PRO A 209 -14.13 3.23 -12.83
N MET A 210 -12.86 3.04 -12.50
CA MET A 210 -12.40 2.90 -11.12
C MET A 210 -12.41 4.27 -10.42
N GLY A 211 -12.83 4.29 -9.16
CA GLY A 211 -12.72 5.48 -8.32
C GLY A 211 -11.30 5.70 -7.81
N ASP A 212 -11.13 6.77 -7.03
CA ASP A 212 -9.85 7.23 -6.48
C ASP A 212 -9.89 7.35 -4.95
N LEU A 213 -10.76 6.60 -4.27
CA LEU A 213 -11.00 6.61 -2.81
C LEU A 213 -11.60 7.90 -2.25
N SER A 214 -11.74 8.97 -3.03
CA SER A 214 -12.30 10.24 -2.53
C SER A 214 -13.77 10.12 -2.10
N ALA A 215 -14.53 9.19 -2.69
CA ALA A 215 -15.92 8.96 -2.32
C ALA A 215 -16.09 8.43 -0.88
N ALA A 216 -15.05 7.85 -0.28
CA ALA A 216 -15.03 7.42 1.12
C ALA A 216 -14.75 8.57 2.11
N LEU A 217 -14.41 9.76 1.63
CA LEU A 217 -13.98 10.89 2.45
C LEU A 217 -15.05 12.01 2.47
N ASP A 218 -15.10 12.71 3.60
CA ASP A 218 -15.77 13.99 3.79
C ASP A 218 -14.70 15.08 3.96
N LEU A 219 -14.37 15.71 2.84
CA LEU A 219 -13.36 16.77 2.76
C LEU A 219 -13.91 18.17 3.07
N THR A 220 -15.17 18.25 3.53
CA THR A 220 -15.78 19.52 3.96
C THR A 220 -15.53 19.83 5.44
N LYS A 221 -14.95 18.87 6.17
CA LYS A 221 -14.56 18.98 7.59
C LYS A 221 -13.27 19.77 7.78
#